data_AF-A0A2M8W2U5-F1
#
_entry.id   AF-A0A2M8W2U5-F1
#
_cell.length_a   1.000
_cell.length_b   1.000
_cell.length_c   1.000
_cell.angle_alpha   90.00
_cell.angle_beta   90.00
_cell.angle_gamma   90.00
#
_symmetry.space_group_name_H-M   'P 1'
#
loop_
_entity.id
_entity.type
_entity.pdbx_description
1 polymer ?
#
loop_
_entity_poly.entity_id
_entity_poly.type
_entity_poly.pdbx_seq_one_letter_code
_entity_poly.pdbx_strand_id
1 'polypeptide(L)'
;MTTVLHINASGTLNGSVSRAATEHLLRGLAPTRVITRDLAETPLPQIDKTWITTRLLPETEQTEVDHAVLALSDTLIAEIEAADIILIGMPIYNFGMPAALKAWIDLIARPKVTFAYTENGPVGLINGKKAIVAVASGGVPVGAPMDFATPHMEQVLRFIGIDDITVHTAKEVVAQAAA
;
A
#
# COMPACT_ATOMS: atom_id res chain seq x y z
N MET A 1 -15.18 12.65 -10.29
CA MET A 1 -15.29 11.19 -10.31
C MET A 1 -14.18 10.68 -9.42
N THR A 2 -14.46 9.83 -8.44
CA THR A 2 -13.48 9.35 -7.45
C THR A 2 -13.08 7.92 -7.77
N THR A 3 -11.78 7.68 -7.90
CA THR A 3 -11.18 6.35 -8.07
C THR A 3 -10.51 5.93 -6.77
N VAL A 4 -10.85 4.74 -6.27
CA VAL A 4 -10.22 4.15 -5.09
C VAL A 4 -9.37 2.95 -5.51
N LEU A 5 -8.11 2.93 -5.08
CA LEU A 5 -7.30 1.72 -5.05
C LEU A 5 -7.53 1.03 -3.71
N HIS A 6 -8.19 -0.13 -3.71
CA HIS A 6 -8.48 -0.92 -2.53
C HIS A 6 -7.49 -2.09 -2.42
N ILE A 7 -6.61 -2.03 -1.42
CA ILE A 7 -5.57 -3.02 -1.16
C ILE A 7 -5.97 -3.88 0.03
N ASN A 8 -6.12 -5.18 -0.18
CA ASN A 8 -6.34 -6.15 0.90
C ASN A 8 -5.05 -6.91 1.20
N ALA A 9 -4.51 -6.72 2.40
CA ALA A 9 -3.28 -7.37 2.86
C ALA A 9 -3.51 -8.56 3.81
N SER A 10 -4.75 -8.80 4.23
CA SER A 10 -5.07 -9.92 5.12
C SER A 10 -5.03 -11.25 4.37
N GLY A 11 -4.20 -12.18 4.85
CA GLY A 11 -4.18 -13.57 4.37
C GLY A 11 -5.44 -14.36 4.75
N THR A 12 -6.20 -13.86 5.72
CA THR A 12 -7.51 -14.40 6.08
C THR A 12 -8.56 -13.83 5.14
N LEU A 13 -9.20 -14.68 4.33
CA LEU A 13 -10.24 -14.24 3.39
C LEU A 13 -11.59 -14.08 4.11
N ASN A 14 -12.03 -15.12 4.82
CA ASN A 14 -13.31 -15.14 5.53
C ASN A 14 -13.14 -14.73 6.99
N GLY A 15 -13.98 -13.81 7.47
CA GLY A 15 -13.95 -13.34 8.87
C GLY A 15 -12.82 -12.35 9.21
N SER A 16 -12.13 -11.82 8.21
CA SER A 16 -11.09 -10.81 8.44
C SER A 16 -11.69 -9.44 8.80
N VAL A 17 -11.28 -8.92 9.96
CA VAL A 17 -11.76 -7.63 10.48
C VAL A 17 -11.27 -6.46 9.61
N SER A 18 -10.03 -6.50 9.09
CA SER A 18 -9.52 -5.43 8.21
C SER A 18 -10.22 -5.42 6.85
N ARG A 19 -10.58 -6.59 6.30
CA ARG A 19 -11.39 -6.69 5.08
C ARG A 19 -12.79 -6.10 5.32
N ALA A 20 -13.48 -6.51 6.37
CA ALA A 20 -14.80 -5.98 6.71
C ALA A 20 -14.79 -4.45 6.94
N ALA A 21 -13.76 -3.93 7.61
CA ALA A 21 -13.59 -2.49 7.82
C ALA A 21 -13.42 -1.71 6.52
N THR A 22 -12.51 -2.17 5.64
CA THR A 22 -12.29 -1.49 4.36
C THR A 22 -13.50 -1.59 3.43
N GLU A 23 -14.22 -2.70 3.43
CA GLU A 23 -15.50 -2.81 2.69
C GLU A 23 -16.54 -1.78 3.16
N HIS A 24 -16.64 -1.54 4.48
CA HIS A 24 -17.52 -0.51 5.01
C HIS A 24 -17.07 0.91 4.60
N LEU A 25 -15.78 1.22 4.75
CA LEU A 25 -15.21 2.52 4.35
C LEU A 25 -15.40 2.75 2.85
N LEU A 26 -15.16 1.73 2.01
CA LEU A 26 -15.32 1.80 0.56
C LEU A 26 -16.76 2.15 0.17
N ARG A 27 -17.76 1.55 0.83
CA ARG A 27 -19.18 1.92 0.63
C ARG A 27 -19.45 3.37 1.01
N GLY A 28 -18.90 3.85 2.12
CA GLY A 28 -19.04 5.24 2.56
C GLY A 28 -18.39 6.26 1.61
N LEU A 29 -17.30 5.88 0.94
CA LEU A 29 -16.65 6.69 -0.08
C LEU A 29 -17.46 6.78 -1.39
N ALA A 30 -18.35 5.82 -1.64
CA ALA A 30 -19.16 5.72 -2.86
C ALA A 30 -18.40 6.03 -4.16
N PRO A 31 -17.24 5.39 -4.42
CA PRO A 31 -16.40 5.74 -5.55
C PRO A 31 -17.04 5.37 -6.89
N THR A 32 -16.71 6.14 -7.92
CA THR A 32 -17.16 5.86 -9.30
C THR A 32 -16.36 4.73 -9.95
N ARG A 33 -15.16 4.44 -9.45
CA ARG A 33 -14.30 3.34 -9.92
C ARG A 33 -13.52 2.76 -8.75
N VAL A 34 -13.43 1.43 -8.71
CA VAL A 34 -12.59 0.71 -7.74
C VAL A 34 -11.56 -0.10 -8.51
N ILE A 35 -10.29 0.04 -8.12
CA ILE A 35 -9.19 -0.83 -8.54
C ILE A 35 -8.88 -1.72 -7.33
N THR A 36 -8.98 -3.03 -7.46
CA THR A 36 -8.79 -3.96 -6.34
C THR A 36 -7.47 -4.70 -6.47
N ARG A 37 -6.66 -4.66 -5.39
CA ARG A 37 -5.41 -5.39 -5.25
C ARG A 37 -5.48 -6.29 -4.01
N ASP A 38 -5.84 -7.54 -4.22
CA ASP A 38 -5.88 -8.54 -3.15
C ASP A 38 -4.56 -9.31 -3.09
N LEU A 39 -3.77 -9.07 -2.04
CA LEU A 39 -2.43 -9.62 -1.89
C LEU A 39 -2.43 -11.08 -1.39
N ALA A 40 -3.59 -11.59 -0.94
CA ALA A 40 -3.75 -13.00 -0.57
C ALA A 40 -4.18 -13.85 -1.78
N GLU A 41 -5.06 -13.32 -2.62
CA GLU A 41 -5.53 -13.99 -3.85
C GLU A 41 -4.51 -13.88 -5.00
N THR A 42 -3.88 -12.71 -5.14
CA THR A 42 -2.85 -12.45 -6.16
C THR A 42 -1.53 -12.11 -5.46
N PRO A 43 -0.82 -13.12 -4.93
CA PRO A 43 0.43 -12.90 -4.23
C PRO A 43 1.49 -12.30 -5.17
N LEU A 44 2.28 -11.38 -4.63
CA LEU A 44 3.36 -10.72 -5.36
C LEU A 44 4.69 -11.47 -5.16
N PRO A 45 5.57 -11.50 -6.17
CA PRO A 45 6.91 -12.03 -6.01
C PRO A 45 7.71 -11.19 -5.01
N GLN A 46 8.67 -11.81 -4.35
CA GLN A 46 9.70 -11.06 -3.64
C GLN A 46 10.65 -10.41 -4.65
N ILE A 47 11.15 -9.23 -4.33
CA ILE A 47 12.21 -8.61 -5.14
C ILE A 47 13.46 -9.48 -5.11
N ASP A 48 14.15 -9.59 -6.25
CA ASP A 48 15.39 -10.34 -6.37
C ASP A 48 16.55 -9.45 -6.81
N LYS A 49 17.74 -10.06 -6.98
CA LYS A 49 18.94 -9.35 -7.41
C LYS A 49 18.71 -8.61 -8.74
N THR A 50 18.06 -9.26 -9.70
CA THR A 50 17.83 -8.71 -11.04
C THR A 50 16.97 -7.45 -10.94
N TRP A 51 15.84 -7.54 -10.24
CA TRP A 51 14.95 -6.40 -10.04
C TRP A 51 15.64 -5.25 -9.30
N ILE A 52 16.41 -5.55 -8.25
CA ILE A 52 17.17 -4.56 -7.47
C ILE A 52 18.15 -3.76 -8.34
N THR A 53 18.82 -4.41 -9.29
CA THR A 53 19.75 -3.72 -10.20
C THR A 53 19.01 -3.00 -11.31
N THR A 54 18.00 -3.63 -11.91
CA THR A 54 17.28 -3.07 -13.07
C THR A 54 16.51 -1.80 -12.70
N ARG A 55 15.91 -1.71 -11.50
CA ARG A 55 15.16 -0.52 -11.07
C ARG A 55 16.00 0.76 -10.95
N LEU A 56 17.33 0.63 -10.93
CA LEU A 56 18.29 1.72 -10.80
C LEU A 56 18.76 2.25 -12.16
N LEU A 57 18.51 1.52 -13.25
CA LEU A 57 18.89 1.92 -14.58
C LEU A 57 18.10 3.17 -15.02
N PRO A 58 18.77 4.19 -15.59
CA PRO A 58 18.07 5.26 -16.29
C PRO A 58 17.17 4.69 -17.38
N GLU A 59 15.99 5.28 -17.59
CA GLU A 59 15.04 4.83 -18.62
C GLU A 59 15.69 4.74 -20.01
N THR A 60 16.59 5.68 -20.34
CA THR A 60 17.33 5.71 -21.60
C THR A 60 18.31 4.53 -21.80
N GLU A 61 18.61 3.78 -20.73
CA GLU A 61 19.53 2.63 -20.74
C GLU A 61 18.78 1.29 -20.60
N GLN A 62 17.45 1.32 -20.42
CA GLN A 62 16.66 0.10 -20.26
C GLN A 62 16.43 -0.60 -21.60
N THR A 63 16.59 -1.92 -21.59
CA THR A 63 16.25 -2.80 -22.71
C THR A 63 14.84 -3.35 -22.57
N GLU A 64 14.33 -4.02 -23.61
CA GLU A 64 13.06 -4.76 -23.54
C GLU A 64 13.01 -5.78 -22.38
N VAL A 65 14.15 -6.40 -22.06
CA VAL A 65 14.26 -7.34 -20.93
C VAL A 65 14.11 -6.61 -19.59
N ASP A 66 14.70 -5.42 -19.48
CA ASP A 66 14.60 -4.59 -18.28
C ASP A 66 13.16 -4.12 -18.06
N HIS A 67 12.48 -3.68 -19.12
CA HIS A 67 11.06 -3.35 -19.06
C HIS A 67 10.21 -4.55 -18.64
N ALA A 68 10.50 -5.76 -19.13
CA ALA A 68 9.80 -6.97 -18.71
C ALA A 68 10.00 -7.29 -17.20
N VAL A 69 11.21 -7.05 -16.66
CA VAL A 69 11.51 -7.20 -15.23
C VAL A 69 10.73 -6.19 -14.39
N LEU A 70 10.53 -4.98 -14.90
CA LEU A 70 9.89 -3.87 -14.19
C LEU A 70 8.37 -3.79 -14.39
N ALA A 71 7.82 -4.49 -15.40
CA ALA A 71 6.42 -4.38 -15.81
C ALA A 71 5.40 -4.55 -14.67
N LEU A 72 5.64 -5.47 -13.73
CA LEU A 72 4.76 -5.64 -12.57
C LEU A 72 4.81 -4.41 -11.65
N SER A 73 6.01 -3.89 -11.38
CA SER A 73 6.21 -2.69 -10.57
C SER A 73 5.53 -1.48 -11.23
N ASP A 74 5.66 -1.34 -12.55
CA ASP A 74 5.04 -0.27 -13.31
C ASP A 74 3.50 -0.38 -13.26
N THR A 75 2.96 -1.61 -13.33
CA THR A 75 1.52 -1.86 -13.14
C THR A 75 1.04 -1.42 -11.76
N LEU A 76 1.75 -1.80 -10.69
CA LEU A 76 1.39 -1.45 -9.32
C LEU A 76 1.45 0.06 -9.07
N ILE A 77 2.42 0.75 -9.68
CA ILE A 77 2.54 2.21 -9.60
C ILE A 77 1.43 2.88 -10.39
N ALA A 78 1.09 2.40 -11.58
CA ALA A 78 -0.02 2.92 -12.38
C ALA A 78 -1.37 2.81 -11.65
N GLU A 79 -1.57 1.77 -10.84
CA GLU A 79 -2.76 1.65 -9.97
C GLU A 79 -2.82 2.75 -8.92
N ILE A 80 -1.68 3.09 -8.31
CA ILE A 80 -1.56 4.19 -7.35
C ILE A 80 -1.84 5.53 -8.05
N GLU A 81 -1.21 5.75 -9.20
CA GLU A 81 -1.35 6.98 -9.98
C GLU A 81 -2.77 7.21 -10.46
N ALA A 82 -3.49 6.17 -10.86
CA ALA A 82 -4.87 6.24 -11.30
C ALA A 82 -5.88 6.48 -10.17
N ALA A 83 -5.49 6.30 -8.91
CA ALA A 83 -6.37 6.47 -7.76
C ALA A 83 -6.25 7.85 -7.11
N ASP A 84 -7.38 8.37 -6.65
CA ASP A 84 -7.44 9.57 -5.79
C ASP A 84 -7.24 9.18 -4.32
N ILE A 85 -7.71 7.99 -3.95
CA ILE A 85 -7.67 7.45 -2.58
C ILE A 85 -7.09 6.04 -2.61
N ILE A 86 -6.12 5.79 -1.74
CA ILE A 86 -5.55 4.47 -1.48
C ILE A 86 -6.14 3.95 -0.17
N LEU A 87 -7.03 2.96 -0.26
CA LEU A 87 -7.67 2.32 0.88
C LEU A 87 -6.98 1.00 1.19
N ILE A 88 -6.26 0.93 2.31
CA ILE A 88 -5.44 -0.23 2.70
C ILE A 88 -6.06 -0.92 3.91
N GLY A 89 -6.40 -2.20 3.77
CA GLY A 89 -6.81 -3.07 4.87
C GLY A 89 -5.67 -3.98 5.27
N MET A 90 -5.08 -3.77 6.45
CA MET A 90 -3.94 -4.57 6.92
C MET A 90 -4.13 -5.11 8.34
N PRO A 91 -3.80 -6.39 8.59
CA PRO A 91 -3.62 -6.88 9.94
C PRO A 91 -2.19 -6.66 10.45
N ILE A 92 -2.01 -6.60 11.77
CA ILE A 92 -0.70 -6.75 12.43
C ILE A 92 -0.42 -8.23 12.63
N TYR A 93 0.66 -8.74 12.02
CA TYR A 93 1.18 -10.09 12.21
C TYR A 93 2.55 -10.02 12.87
N ASN A 94 2.68 -10.65 14.05
CA ASN A 94 3.93 -10.69 14.81
C ASN A 94 4.59 -9.30 14.94
N PHE A 95 3.83 -8.32 15.41
CA PHE A 95 4.24 -6.91 15.60
C PHE A 95 4.47 -6.10 14.31
N GLY A 96 4.52 -6.74 13.14
CA GLY A 96 4.75 -6.11 11.84
C GLY A 96 3.59 -6.26 10.85
N MET A 97 3.80 -5.77 9.63
CA MET A 97 2.86 -5.91 8.53
C MET A 97 2.99 -7.29 7.86
N PRO A 98 1.97 -7.75 7.10
CA PRO A 98 2.06 -8.99 6.35
C PRO A 98 3.20 -8.94 5.32
N ALA A 99 3.91 -10.06 5.12
CA ALA A 99 4.99 -10.15 4.15
C ALA A 99 4.54 -9.81 2.72
N ALA A 100 3.29 -10.15 2.36
CA ALA A 100 2.72 -9.79 1.06
C ALA A 100 2.56 -8.27 0.88
N LEU A 101 2.19 -7.54 1.95
CA LEU A 101 2.15 -6.07 1.93
C LEU A 101 3.56 -5.49 1.82
N LYS A 102 4.54 -6.08 2.49
CA LYS A 102 5.95 -5.68 2.33
C LYS A 102 6.45 -5.90 0.89
N ALA A 103 6.07 -6.99 0.24
CA ALA A 103 6.40 -7.23 -1.18
C ALA A 103 5.77 -6.16 -2.10
N TRP A 104 4.52 -5.74 -1.83
CA TRP A 104 3.90 -4.62 -2.55
C TRP A 104 4.68 -3.32 -2.36
N ILE A 105 5.05 -3.00 -1.11
CA ILE A 105 5.86 -1.82 -0.77
C ILE A 105 7.20 -1.84 -1.53
N ASP A 106 7.88 -3.00 -1.53
CA ASP A 106 9.16 -3.17 -2.21
C ASP A 106 9.04 -2.92 -3.71
N LEU A 107 7.98 -3.41 -4.34
CA LEU A 107 7.76 -3.25 -5.78
C LEU A 107 7.36 -1.83 -6.16
N ILE A 108 6.71 -1.04 -5.30
CA ILE A 108 6.33 0.35 -5.64
C ILE A 108 7.41 1.38 -5.29
N ALA A 109 8.39 1.03 -4.46
CA ALA A 109 9.49 1.92 -4.09
C ALA A 109 10.55 2.02 -5.21
N ARG A 110 10.25 2.85 -6.22
CA ARG A 110 11.06 3.02 -7.43
C ARG A 110 11.74 4.40 -7.47
N PRO A 111 13.09 4.45 -7.41
CA PRO A 111 13.85 5.69 -7.49
C PRO A 111 13.57 6.41 -8.80
N LYS A 112 13.44 7.74 -8.73
CA LYS A 112 13.07 8.64 -9.84
C LYS A 112 11.69 8.38 -10.45
N VAL A 113 10.88 7.50 -9.86
CA VAL A 113 9.51 7.20 -10.29
C VAL A 113 8.52 7.56 -9.18
N THR A 114 8.61 6.91 -8.01
CA THR A 114 7.74 7.21 -6.86
C THR A 114 8.42 8.05 -5.78
N PHE A 115 9.75 8.11 -5.78
CA PHE A 115 10.53 8.99 -4.92
C PHE A 115 11.87 9.36 -5.59
N ALA A 116 12.52 10.43 -5.14
CA ALA A 116 13.88 10.80 -5.55
C ALA A 116 14.74 11.19 -4.35
N TYR A 117 16.06 11.03 -4.44
CA TYR A 117 16.99 11.58 -3.45
C TYR A 117 17.43 12.98 -3.86
N THR A 118 17.41 13.90 -2.89
CA THR A 118 17.93 15.26 -3.01
C THR A 118 19.03 15.48 -1.97
N GLU A 119 19.69 16.65 -2.01
CA GLU A 119 20.67 17.06 -0.99
C GLU A 119 20.07 17.11 0.42
N ASN A 120 18.76 17.31 0.54
CA ASN A 120 18.03 17.38 1.82
C ASN A 120 17.39 16.04 2.23
N GLY A 121 17.68 14.95 1.51
CA GLY A 121 17.09 13.63 1.72
C GLY A 121 16.06 13.24 0.67
N PRO A 122 15.34 12.12 0.87
CA PRO A 122 14.35 11.64 -0.09
C PRO A 122 13.12 12.53 -0.13
N VAL A 123 12.57 12.70 -1.34
CA VAL A 123 11.30 13.38 -1.62
C VAL A 123 10.38 12.45 -2.39
N GLY A 124 9.10 12.42 -2.02
CA GLY A 124 8.08 11.67 -2.73
C GLY A 124 7.67 12.34 -4.03
N LEU A 125 7.29 11.55 -5.04
CA LEU A 125 6.89 12.04 -6.37
C LEU A 125 5.39 11.84 -6.64
N ILE A 126 4.72 11.04 -5.82
CA ILE A 126 3.28 10.76 -5.93
C ILE A 126 2.50 11.77 -5.08
N ASN A 127 1.97 12.81 -5.72
CA ASN A 127 1.32 13.94 -5.04
C ASN A 127 -0.20 13.95 -5.21
N GLY A 128 -0.90 14.69 -4.34
CA GLY A 128 -2.34 14.96 -4.49
C GLY A 128 -3.26 13.78 -4.18
N LYS A 129 -2.75 12.75 -3.51
CA LYS A 129 -3.50 11.54 -3.14
C LYS A 129 -3.80 11.52 -1.65
N LYS A 130 -4.82 10.74 -1.27
CA LYS A 130 -5.14 10.42 0.12
C LYS A 130 -4.91 8.94 0.40
N ALA A 131 -4.54 8.61 1.62
CA ALA A 131 -4.48 7.24 2.09
C ALA A 131 -5.37 7.04 3.31
N ILE A 132 -6.13 5.94 3.32
CA ILE A 132 -6.92 5.49 4.46
C ILE A 132 -6.44 4.08 4.81
N VAL A 133 -5.98 3.87 6.03
CA VAL A 133 -5.45 2.59 6.49
C VAL A 133 -6.35 2.04 7.60
N ALA A 134 -7.00 0.90 7.37
CA ALA A 134 -7.78 0.19 8.37
C ALA A 134 -6.93 -0.97 8.95
N VAL A 135 -6.51 -0.81 10.20
CA VAL A 135 -5.58 -1.73 10.88
C VAL A 135 -6.32 -2.69 11.80
N ALA A 136 -6.23 -3.99 11.53
CA ALA A 136 -6.73 -5.01 12.43
C ALA A 136 -5.61 -5.54 13.34
N SER A 137 -5.90 -5.73 14.62
CA SER A 137 -4.97 -6.34 15.56
C SER A 137 -5.72 -7.15 16.62
N GLY A 138 -5.17 -8.32 16.96
CA GLY A 138 -5.71 -9.21 17.99
C GLY A 138 -5.20 -8.93 19.40
N GLY A 139 -4.19 -8.06 19.57
CA GLY A 139 -3.60 -7.83 20.89
C GLY A 139 -2.51 -6.76 20.95
N VAL A 140 -1.99 -6.29 19.81
CA VAL A 140 -1.11 -5.11 19.74
C VAL A 140 -1.97 -3.86 19.55
N PRO A 141 -2.06 -2.95 20.52
CA PRO A 141 -2.80 -1.70 20.30
C PRO A 141 -2.15 -0.90 19.16
N VAL A 142 -2.96 -0.38 18.25
CA VAL A 142 -2.48 0.42 17.11
C VAL A 142 -1.81 1.69 17.66
N GLY A 143 -0.58 1.97 17.20
CA GLY A 143 0.24 3.09 17.68
C GLY A 143 0.98 2.85 18.99
N ALA A 144 0.88 1.65 19.60
CA ALA A 144 1.72 1.29 20.74
C ALA A 144 3.20 1.18 20.33
N PRO A 145 4.17 1.27 21.26
CA PRO A 145 5.60 1.10 20.92
C PRO A 145 5.98 -0.22 20.24
N MET A 146 5.15 -1.25 20.39
CA MET A 146 5.31 -2.57 19.77
C MET A 146 4.51 -2.74 18.47
N ASP A 147 3.83 -1.71 18.00
CA ASP A 147 3.24 -1.65 16.67
C ASP A 147 4.29 -1.12 15.69
N PHE A 148 4.96 -2.03 14.99
CA PHE A 148 5.90 -1.66 13.93
C PHE A 148 5.23 -1.62 12.54
N ALA A 149 3.98 -2.05 12.43
CA ALA A 149 3.27 -2.14 11.16
C ALA A 149 2.74 -0.77 10.72
N THR A 150 1.98 -0.12 11.60
CA THR A 150 1.32 1.16 11.32
C THR A 150 2.31 2.27 11.02
N PRO A 151 3.31 2.57 11.88
CA PRO A 151 4.27 3.64 11.60
C PRO A 151 5.11 3.35 10.35
N HIS A 152 5.41 2.07 10.05
CA HIS A 152 6.12 1.72 8.82
C HIS A 152 5.26 1.99 7.58
N MET A 153 3.96 1.66 7.61
CA MET A 153 3.05 1.96 6.50
C MET A 153 2.90 3.47 6.30
N GLU A 154 2.72 4.24 7.37
CA GLU A 154 2.68 5.71 7.27
C GLU A 154 3.98 6.28 6.69
N GLN A 155 5.13 5.80 7.17
CA GLN A 155 6.44 6.23 6.68
C GLN A 155 6.61 5.94 5.18
N VAL A 156 6.17 4.77 4.71
CA VAL A 156 6.24 4.40 3.29
C VAL A 156 5.34 5.29 2.44
N LEU A 157 4.12 5.58 2.89
CA LEU A 157 3.20 6.47 2.17
C LEU A 157 3.77 7.89 2.06
N ARG A 158 4.28 8.45 3.16
CA ARG A 158 4.98 9.76 3.15
C ARG A 158 6.21 9.74 2.24
N PHE A 159 6.97 8.64 2.27
CA PHE A 159 8.18 8.48 1.47
C PHE A 159 7.90 8.53 -0.04
N ILE A 160 6.77 8.01 -0.50
CA ILE A 160 6.35 8.13 -1.91
C ILE A 160 5.59 9.43 -2.23
N GLY A 161 5.26 10.26 -1.23
CA GLY A 161 4.68 11.60 -1.42
C GLY A 161 3.22 11.76 -0.95
N ILE A 162 2.68 10.76 -0.24
CA ILE A 162 1.29 10.76 0.22
C ILE A 162 1.26 11.16 1.70
N ASP A 163 0.98 12.43 1.96
CA ASP A 163 0.97 12.98 3.33
C ASP A 163 -0.41 13.01 4.00
N ASP A 164 -1.51 13.06 3.22
CA ASP A 164 -2.89 12.98 3.74
C ASP A 164 -3.22 11.52 4.07
N ILE A 165 -2.80 11.09 5.26
CA ILE A 165 -2.96 9.72 5.76
C ILE A 165 -3.91 9.72 6.96
N THR A 166 -4.98 8.94 6.87
CA THR A 166 -5.87 8.63 7.99
C THR A 166 -5.75 7.17 8.38
N VAL A 167 -5.47 6.90 9.66
CA VAL A 167 -5.42 5.54 10.21
C VAL A 167 -6.65 5.30 11.08
N HIS A 168 -7.33 4.19 10.85
CA HIS A 168 -8.43 3.70 11.68
C HIS A 168 -8.08 2.33 12.26
N THR A 169 -8.51 2.07 13.49
CA THR A 169 -8.57 0.67 13.92
C THR A 169 -9.76 -0.01 13.24
N ALA A 170 -9.51 -1.18 12.65
CA ALA A 170 -10.54 -1.90 11.90
C ALA A 170 -11.71 -2.34 12.80
N LYS A 171 -11.43 -2.60 14.09
CA LYS A 171 -12.45 -2.98 15.07
C LYS A 171 -13.45 -1.84 15.32
N GLU A 172 -12.98 -0.60 15.43
CA GLU A 172 -13.85 0.57 15.61
C GLU A 172 -14.72 0.81 14.37
N VAL A 173 -14.14 0.71 13.17
CA VAL A 173 -14.88 0.86 11.91
C VAL A 173 -15.99 -0.19 11.79
N VAL A 174 -15.70 -1.46 12.10
CA VAL A 174 -16.71 -2.52 12.07
C VAL A 174 -17.78 -2.31 13.13
N ALA A 175 -17.42 -1.82 14.33
CA ALA A 175 -18.40 -1.53 15.37
C ALA A 175 -19.35 -0.38 14.97
N GLN A 176 -18.84 0.66 14.31
CA GLN A 176 -19.65 1.76 13.77
C GLN A 176 -20.61 1.28 12.67
N ALA A 177 -20.17 0.32 11.85
CA ALA A 177 -21.00 -0.25 10.78
C ALA A 177 -22.18 -1.09 11.29
N ALA A 178 -22.13 -1.55 12.55
CA ALA A 178 -23.14 -2.42 13.16
C ALA A 178 -24.15 -1.65 14.04
N ALA A 179 -23.93 -0.35 14.24
CA ALA A 179 -24.80 0.55 15.00
C ALA A 179 -25.84 1.20 14.07
#